data_AF-A0A3Z7PNI4-F1
#
_entry.id   AF-A0A3Z7PNI4-F1
#
_cell.length_a   1.000
_cell.length_b   1.000
_cell.length_c   1.000
_cell.angle_alpha   90.00
_cell.angle_beta   90.00
_cell.angle_gamma   90.00
#
_symmetry.space_group_name_H-M   'P 1'
#
loop_
_entity.id
_entity.type
_entity.pdbx_description
1 polymer ?
#
loop_
_entity_poly.entity_id
_entity_poly.type
_entity_poly.pdbx_seq_one_letter_code
_entity_poly.pdbx_strand_id
1 'polypeptide(L)'
;MIRQGFILTTAMLLSGCGYHFANQVDAYDLMPRPVTNKRFQIVPPDESIQSRMFSGRFADGLAKKGVIISTHQPDYVLRFRMSSSQENMQYSEQLLTGVTGYVVDKKTTRTDKHGESHTDYDYRPVDGVIGTETMSQMHYMRQLDVEVYPSAKGAKQVLKVSMQSNAPVPSDSIAYSAMIDAFTDKFDAPLRSGNYVAVIPWN
;
A
#
# COMPACT_ATOMS: atom_id res chain seq x y z
N MET A 1 1.68 -26.02 41.54
CA MET A 1 2.14 -24.71 41.05
C MET A 1 2.03 -24.70 39.54
N ILE A 2 0.96 -24.11 39.00
CA ILE A 2 0.68 -24.09 37.56
C ILE A 2 1.35 -22.83 37.00
N ARG A 3 2.34 -23.02 36.13
CA ARG A 3 3.06 -21.96 35.43
C ARG A 3 2.17 -21.51 34.27
N GLN A 4 1.42 -20.43 34.47
CA GLN A 4 0.68 -19.76 33.39
C GLN A 4 1.69 -19.15 32.43
N GLY A 5 2.00 -19.87 31.35
CA GLY A 5 2.65 -19.31 30.18
C GLY A 5 1.65 -18.40 29.50
N PHE A 6 1.83 -17.09 29.64
CA PHE A 6 1.15 -16.10 28.83
C PHE A 6 1.54 -16.35 27.36
N ILE A 7 0.64 -16.98 26.61
CA ILE A 7 0.65 -16.89 25.16
C ILE A 7 0.26 -15.44 24.87
N LEU A 8 1.23 -14.65 24.44
CA LEU A 8 0.99 -13.34 23.85
C LEU A 8 0.33 -13.58 22.48
N THR A 9 -0.94 -13.99 22.47
CA THR A 9 -1.79 -13.86 21.29
C THR A 9 -2.02 -12.38 21.11
N THR A 10 -1.16 -11.72 20.34
CA THR A 10 -1.47 -10.40 19.79
C THR A 10 -2.71 -10.59 18.94
N ALA A 11 -3.83 -10.15 19.49
CA ALA A 11 -5.14 -10.17 18.86
C ALA A 11 -5.08 -9.31 17.59
N MET A 12 -4.72 -9.92 16.46
CA MET A 12 -5.13 -9.45 15.14
C MET A 12 -6.61 -9.76 15.01
N LEU A 13 -7.48 -8.98 15.65
CA LEU A 13 -8.92 -8.98 15.43
C LEU A 13 -9.49 -7.75 16.14
N LEU A 14 -9.68 -6.65 15.40
CA LEU A 14 -10.94 -5.89 15.34
C LEU A 14 -10.80 -4.66 14.43
N SER A 15 -11.80 -4.51 13.57
CA SER A 15 -12.06 -3.49 12.53
C SER A 15 -11.28 -3.65 11.22
N GLY A 16 -11.98 -3.53 10.09
CA GLY A 16 -11.43 -3.59 8.73
C GLY A 16 -10.51 -2.40 8.46
N CYS A 17 -9.32 -2.43 9.05
CA CYS A 17 -8.35 -1.37 9.04
C CYS A 17 -7.55 -1.43 7.74
N GLY A 18 -7.79 -0.47 6.85
CA GLY A 18 -6.82 -0.14 5.83
C GLY A 18 -5.47 0.28 6.45
N TYR A 19 -4.40 0.22 5.67
CA TYR A 19 -3.09 0.71 6.10
C TYR A 19 -3.11 2.23 6.21
N HIS A 20 -2.62 2.79 7.33
CA HIS A 20 -2.43 4.23 7.49
C HIS A 20 -1.19 4.66 6.70
N PHE A 21 -1.42 5.23 5.54
CA PHE A 21 -0.39 5.74 4.66
C PHE A 21 -0.08 7.19 5.05
N ALA A 22 1.01 7.36 5.80
CA ALA A 22 1.48 8.68 6.21
C ALA A 22 2.36 9.29 5.10
N ASN A 23 2.02 10.52 4.72
CA ASN A 23 2.80 11.33 3.79
C ASN A 23 3.39 12.50 4.54
N GLN A 24 4.71 12.66 4.48
CA GLN A 24 5.33 13.93 4.84
C GLN A 24 5.10 14.89 3.68
N VAL A 25 4.41 15.99 3.96
CA VAL A 25 4.01 16.98 2.97
C VAL A 25 4.76 18.28 3.21
N ASP A 26 5.43 18.77 2.17
CA ASP A 26 5.88 20.15 2.09
C ASP A 26 5.00 20.91 1.08
N ALA A 27 4.31 21.95 1.54
CA ALA A 27 3.32 22.68 0.76
C ALA A 27 3.57 24.18 0.77
N TYR A 28 3.53 24.77 -0.42
CA TYR A 28 3.43 26.20 -0.66
C TYR A 28 2.15 26.46 -1.44
N ASP A 29 1.19 27.15 -0.83
CA ASP A 29 -0.14 27.40 -1.41
C ASP A 29 -0.51 28.88 -1.36
N LEU A 30 -0.42 29.54 -2.52
CA LEU A 30 -0.93 30.90 -2.76
C LEU A 30 -2.16 30.89 -3.67
N MET A 31 -2.73 29.73 -3.93
CA MET A 31 -3.84 29.63 -4.86
C MET A 31 -5.10 30.24 -4.24
N PRO A 32 -5.79 31.17 -4.93
CA PRO A 32 -6.96 31.81 -4.36
C PRO A 32 -8.06 30.79 -4.02
N ARG A 33 -8.75 30.98 -2.90
CA ARG A 33 -9.88 30.14 -2.47
C ARG A 33 -11.20 30.93 -2.58
N PRO A 34 -12.36 30.28 -2.79
CA PRO A 34 -12.56 28.83 -2.94
C PRO A 34 -12.06 28.27 -4.29
N VAL A 35 -11.83 26.95 -4.36
CA VAL A 35 -11.43 26.28 -5.62
C VAL A 35 -12.61 25.84 -6.49
N THR A 36 -13.82 25.85 -5.94
CA THR A 36 -15.04 25.45 -6.63
C THR A 36 -15.26 26.30 -7.89
N ASN A 37 -15.74 25.65 -8.96
CA ASN A 37 -15.97 26.20 -10.30
C ASN A 37 -14.74 26.69 -11.07
N LYS A 38 -13.53 26.60 -10.51
CA LYS A 38 -12.30 26.89 -11.24
C LYS A 38 -12.01 25.78 -12.24
N ARG A 39 -11.49 26.16 -13.42
CA ARG A 39 -11.17 25.24 -14.50
C ARG A 39 -9.71 24.80 -14.46
N PHE A 40 -9.48 23.51 -14.39
CA PHE A 40 -8.15 22.93 -14.34
C PHE A 40 -7.90 22.05 -15.56
N GLN A 41 -6.73 22.23 -16.17
CA GLN A 41 -6.15 21.24 -17.06
C GLN A 41 -5.11 20.44 -16.29
N ILE A 42 -5.27 19.12 -16.26
CA ILE A 42 -4.25 18.22 -15.70
C ILE A 42 -3.33 17.78 -16.83
N VAL A 43 -2.03 18.01 -16.67
CA VAL A 43 -1.01 17.63 -17.63
C VAL A 43 -0.16 16.52 -17.01
N PRO A 44 -0.26 15.28 -17.52
CA PRO A 44 0.56 14.17 -17.04
C PRO A 44 2.05 14.40 -17.37
N PRO A 45 2.98 13.78 -16.64
CA PRO A 45 4.41 13.93 -16.90
C PRO A 45 4.85 13.29 -18.22
N ASP A 46 4.14 12.27 -18.69
CA ASP A 46 4.39 11.55 -19.94
C ASP A 46 3.11 10.87 -20.47
N GLU A 47 3.22 10.16 -21.60
CA GLU A 47 2.12 9.45 -22.26
C GLU A 47 1.89 8.02 -21.74
N SER A 48 2.56 7.61 -20.66
CA SER A 48 2.43 6.26 -20.12
C SER A 48 1.01 5.97 -19.62
N ILE A 49 0.64 4.68 -19.59
CA ILE A 49 -0.65 4.23 -19.03
C ILE A 49 -0.79 4.66 -17.57
N GLN A 50 0.30 4.58 -16.79
CA GLN A 50 0.31 4.97 -15.38
C GLN A 50 0.03 6.47 -15.21
N SER A 51 0.74 7.32 -15.95
CA SER A 51 0.53 8.78 -15.92
C SER A 51 -0.90 9.17 -16.31
N ARG A 52 -1.50 8.51 -17.31
CA ARG A 52 -2.91 8.73 -17.67
C ARG A 52 -3.88 8.28 -16.57
N MET A 53 -3.64 7.13 -15.97
CA MET A 53 -4.45 6.63 -14.85
C MET A 53 -4.43 7.59 -13.66
N PHE A 54 -3.25 8.08 -13.27
CA PHE A 54 -3.12 9.04 -12.17
C PHE A 54 -3.71 10.42 -12.51
N SER A 55 -3.57 10.87 -13.75
CA SER A 55 -4.26 12.08 -14.23
C SER A 55 -5.79 11.95 -14.08
N GLY A 56 -6.35 10.79 -14.44
CA GLY A 56 -7.76 10.48 -14.20
C GLY A 56 -8.14 10.51 -12.72
N ARG A 57 -7.30 9.94 -11.85
CA ARG A 57 -7.53 9.97 -10.39
C ARG A 57 -7.50 11.38 -9.81
N PHE A 58 -6.58 12.23 -10.26
CA PHE A 58 -6.60 13.66 -9.92
C PHE A 58 -7.89 14.32 -10.41
N ALA A 59 -8.32 14.06 -11.65
CA ALA A 59 -9.53 14.63 -12.21
C ALA A 59 -10.76 14.29 -11.36
N ASP A 60 -10.91 13.01 -10.99
CA ASP A 60 -12.02 12.53 -10.17
C ASP A 60 -12.00 13.15 -8.75
N GLY A 61 -10.83 13.17 -8.11
CA GLY A 61 -10.68 13.74 -6.76
C GLY A 61 -10.97 15.23 -6.71
N LEU A 62 -10.47 15.98 -7.70
CA LEU A 62 -10.71 17.43 -7.80
C LEU A 62 -12.15 17.75 -8.17
N ALA A 63 -12.77 16.96 -9.07
CA ALA A 63 -14.17 17.12 -9.43
C ALA A 63 -15.10 16.96 -8.22
N LYS A 64 -14.78 16.04 -7.29
CA LYS A 64 -15.50 15.90 -6.01
C LYS A 64 -15.43 17.14 -5.12
N LYS A 65 -14.42 18.00 -5.29
CA LYS A 65 -14.28 19.31 -4.62
C LYS A 65 -14.90 20.47 -5.42
N GLY A 66 -15.60 20.15 -6.51
CA GLY A 66 -16.27 21.11 -7.38
C GLY A 66 -15.35 21.84 -8.36
N VAL A 67 -14.14 21.33 -8.59
CA VAL A 67 -13.24 21.82 -9.65
C VAL A 67 -13.74 21.31 -11.01
N ILE A 68 -13.68 22.15 -12.04
CA ILE A 68 -14.07 21.78 -13.40
C ILE A 68 -12.82 21.31 -14.16
N ILE A 69 -12.79 20.06 -14.63
CA ILE A 69 -11.67 19.57 -15.43
C ILE A 69 -11.93 19.92 -16.90
N SER A 70 -11.07 20.75 -17.50
CA SER A 70 -11.23 21.22 -18.88
C SER A 70 -9.88 21.44 -19.55
N THR A 71 -9.74 20.97 -20.79
CA THR A 71 -8.64 21.31 -21.68
C THR A 71 -8.91 22.56 -22.52
N HIS A 72 -10.16 23.03 -22.55
CA HIS A 72 -10.57 24.25 -23.25
C HIS A 72 -10.64 25.42 -22.28
N GLN A 73 -9.77 26.42 -22.48
CA GLN A 73 -9.65 27.62 -21.65
C GLN A 73 -9.60 27.32 -20.13
N PRO A 74 -8.59 26.58 -19.66
CA PRO A 74 -8.40 26.35 -18.22
C PRO A 74 -7.98 27.64 -17.51
N ASP A 75 -8.38 27.82 -16.26
CA ASP A 75 -7.87 28.88 -15.38
C ASP A 75 -6.49 28.51 -14.81
N TYR A 76 -6.29 27.22 -14.57
CA TYR A 76 -5.06 26.66 -14.00
C TYR A 76 -4.60 25.39 -14.73
N VAL A 77 -3.30 25.16 -14.72
CA VAL A 77 -2.65 23.95 -15.18
C VAL A 77 -2.03 23.24 -13.98
N LEU A 78 -2.44 22.01 -13.72
CA LEU A 78 -1.86 21.11 -12.72
C LEU A 78 -0.88 20.17 -13.43
N ARG A 79 0.36 20.13 -12.93
CA ARG A 79 1.40 19.19 -13.33
C ARG A 79 1.77 18.34 -12.14
N PHE A 80 2.17 17.11 -12.40
CA PHE A 80 2.67 16.23 -11.34
C PHE A 80 3.85 15.40 -11.84
N ARG A 81 4.71 15.00 -10.91
CA ARG A 81 5.85 14.13 -11.14
C ARG A 81 5.89 13.05 -10.06
N MET A 82 6.22 11.84 -10.49
CA MET A 82 6.38 10.67 -9.63
C MET A 82 7.84 10.23 -9.67
N SER A 83 8.39 9.89 -8.52
CA SER A 83 9.73 9.30 -8.44
C SER A 83 9.84 8.37 -7.24
N SER A 84 10.50 7.25 -7.44
CA SER A 84 10.81 6.27 -6.40
C SER A 84 12.31 6.08 -6.27
N SER A 85 12.82 6.10 -5.06
CA SER A 85 14.19 5.71 -4.73
C SER A 85 14.16 4.49 -3.83
N GLN A 86 15.00 3.50 -4.12
CA GLN A 86 15.17 2.34 -3.25
C GLN A 86 15.82 2.79 -1.95
N GLU A 87 15.18 2.51 -0.81
CA GLU A 87 15.75 2.81 0.51
C GLU A 87 16.47 1.60 1.09
N ASN A 88 15.78 0.46 1.22
CA ASN A 88 16.29 -0.70 1.94
C ASN A 88 15.67 -2.01 1.45
N MET A 89 16.33 -3.13 1.73
CA MET A 89 15.77 -4.47 1.59
C MET A 89 15.48 -5.01 2.99
N GLN A 90 14.21 -5.27 3.29
CA GLN A 90 13.84 -5.92 4.54
C GLN A 90 13.80 -7.43 4.32
N TYR A 91 14.35 -8.18 5.26
CA TYR A 91 14.29 -9.64 5.29
C TYR A 91 13.37 -10.07 6.43
N SER A 92 12.47 -10.98 6.16
CA SER A 92 11.63 -11.63 7.16
C SER A 92 11.73 -13.14 7.01
N GLU A 93 11.74 -13.86 8.13
CA GLU A 93 11.73 -15.31 8.12
C GLU A 93 10.30 -15.81 8.29
N GLN A 94 9.85 -16.63 7.34
CA GLN A 94 8.59 -17.35 7.44
C GLN A 94 8.86 -18.82 7.78
N LEU A 95 8.18 -19.33 8.80
CA LEU A 95 8.28 -20.74 9.15
C LEU A 95 7.59 -21.59 8.07
N LEU A 96 8.33 -22.55 7.54
CA LEU A 96 7.79 -23.58 6.65
C LEU A 96 7.28 -24.74 7.51
N THR A 97 6.01 -25.10 7.33
CA THR A 97 5.39 -26.23 8.02
C THR A 97 5.25 -27.42 7.06
N GLY A 98 5.50 -28.62 7.55
CA GLY A 98 5.32 -29.87 6.79
C GLY A 98 5.42 -31.09 7.69
N VAL A 99 5.45 -32.28 7.09
CA VAL A 99 5.56 -33.53 7.86
C VAL A 99 6.97 -33.66 8.45
N THR A 100 7.06 -33.61 9.77
CA THR A 100 8.31 -33.72 10.54
C THR A 100 8.61 -35.14 11.02
N GLY A 101 7.61 -36.03 10.98
CA GLY A 101 7.78 -37.42 11.36
C GLY A 101 6.51 -38.23 11.15
N TYR A 102 6.56 -39.50 11.53
CA TYR A 102 5.43 -40.41 11.49
C TYR A 102 5.29 -41.14 12.82
N VAL A 103 4.08 -41.26 13.33
CA VAL A 103 3.75 -42.04 14.53
C VAL A 103 2.95 -43.27 14.14
N VAL A 104 3.13 -44.37 14.87
CA VAL A 104 2.29 -45.56 14.69
C VAL A 104 0.88 -45.21 15.13
N ASP A 105 -0.05 -45.22 14.17
CA ASP A 105 -1.47 -44.97 14.40
C ASP A 105 -2.19 -46.27 14.75
N LYS A 106 -1.79 -47.36 14.08
CA LYS A 106 -2.38 -48.68 14.29
C LYS A 106 -1.35 -49.78 14.12
N LYS A 107 -1.48 -50.81 14.96
CA LYS A 107 -0.72 -52.07 14.87
C LYS A 107 -1.70 -53.20 14.62
N THR A 108 -1.53 -53.93 13.53
CA THR A 108 -2.34 -55.09 13.19
C THR A 108 -1.46 -56.33 13.17
N THR A 109 -1.70 -57.28 14.08
CA THR A 109 -0.99 -58.56 14.10
C THR A 109 -1.89 -59.66 13.55
N ARG A 110 -1.37 -60.47 12.64
CA ARG A 110 -2.06 -61.60 12.01
C ARG A 110 -1.17 -62.82 12.07
N THR A 111 -1.74 -63.95 12.46
CA THR A 111 -1.03 -65.24 12.42
C THR A 111 -1.42 -65.96 11.15
N ASP A 112 -0.44 -66.45 10.41
CA ASP A 112 -0.67 -67.20 9.18
C ASP A 112 -1.11 -68.65 9.46
N LYS A 113 -1.46 -69.38 8.40
CA LYS A 113 -1.89 -70.78 8.47
C LYS A 113 -0.81 -71.76 8.95
N HIS A 114 0.44 -71.31 9.09
CA HIS A 114 1.58 -72.09 9.57
C HIS A 114 1.99 -71.69 11.00
N GLY A 115 1.27 -70.76 11.64
CA GLY A 115 1.54 -70.30 13.00
C GLY A 115 2.53 -69.13 13.10
N GLU A 116 2.96 -68.55 11.97
CA GLU A 116 3.88 -67.40 11.96
C GLU A 116 3.11 -66.10 12.17
N SER A 117 3.60 -65.25 13.08
CA SER A 117 2.98 -63.97 13.41
C SER A 117 3.58 -62.84 12.59
N HIS A 118 2.75 -62.19 11.78
CA HIS A 118 3.09 -61.01 10.97
C HIS A 118 2.47 -59.78 11.63
N THR A 119 3.24 -58.71 11.75
CA THR A 119 2.76 -57.46 12.34
C THR A 119 2.93 -56.31 11.36
N ASP A 120 1.80 -55.75 10.95
CA ASP A 120 1.73 -54.56 10.11
C ASP A 120 1.54 -53.32 10.98
N TYR A 121 2.24 -52.24 10.63
CA TYR A 121 2.14 -50.94 11.28
C TYR A 121 1.59 -49.90 10.29
N ASP A 122 0.49 -49.27 10.64
CA ASP A 122 -0.03 -48.10 9.93
C ASP A 122 0.55 -46.86 10.59
N TYR A 123 1.12 -45.97 9.78
CA TYR A 123 1.78 -44.76 10.23
C TYR A 123 0.98 -43.52 9.83
N ARG A 124 0.85 -42.58 10.77
CA ARG A 124 0.22 -41.27 10.53
C ARG A 124 1.28 -40.16 10.56
N PRO A 125 1.27 -39.22 9.61
CA PRO A 125 2.21 -38.09 9.60
C PRO A 125 1.96 -37.15 10.78
N VAL A 126 3.05 -36.55 11.26
CA VAL A 126 3.07 -35.49 12.27
C VAL A 126 3.56 -34.20 11.61
N ASP A 127 2.69 -33.19 11.57
CA ASP A 127 3.03 -31.88 11.06
C ASP A 127 3.86 -31.08 12.08
N GLY A 128 4.85 -30.33 11.58
CA GLY A 128 5.67 -29.44 12.38
C GLY A 128 6.47 -28.48 11.51
N VAL A 129 7.35 -27.69 12.15
CA VAL A 129 8.24 -26.76 11.43
C VAL A 129 9.36 -27.57 10.78
N ILE A 130 9.45 -27.50 9.45
CA ILE A 130 10.49 -28.19 8.65
C ILE A 130 11.63 -27.25 8.23
N GLY A 131 11.46 -25.94 8.42
CA GLY A 131 12.50 -24.96 8.15
C GLY A 131 12.00 -23.53 8.20
N THR A 132 12.85 -22.62 7.73
CA THR A 132 12.57 -21.19 7.57
C THR A 132 12.82 -20.79 6.13
N GLU A 133 11.91 -20.05 5.52
CA GLU A 133 12.11 -19.37 4.25
C GLU A 133 12.40 -17.88 4.53
N THR A 134 13.47 -17.35 3.95
CA THR A 134 13.75 -15.91 4.03
C THR A 134 13.03 -15.20 2.90
N MET A 135 12.02 -14.41 3.23
CA MET A 135 11.37 -13.50 2.29
C MET A 135 12.09 -12.16 2.31
N SER A 136 12.48 -11.65 1.14
CA SER A 136 12.98 -10.29 0.99
C SER A 136 11.91 -9.39 0.38
N GLN A 137 11.70 -8.22 0.98
CA GLN A 137 10.83 -7.17 0.44
C GLN A 137 11.64 -5.91 0.21
N MET A 138 11.71 -5.47 -1.05
CA MET A 138 12.30 -4.19 -1.41
C MET A 138 11.40 -3.05 -0.96
N HIS A 139 11.96 -2.07 -0.24
CA HIS A 139 11.27 -0.88 0.21
C HIS A 139 11.74 0.34 -0.59
N TYR A 140 10.78 1.11 -1.08
CA TYR A 140 11.01 2.31 -1.86
C TYR A 140 10.44 3.51 -1.10
N MET A 141 11.23 4.56 -0.97
CA MET A 141 10.71 5.89 -0.73
C MET A 141 10.12 6.40 -2.03
N ARG A 142 8.88 6.87 -1.97
CA ARG A 142 8.14 7.40 -3.10
C ARG A 142 7.82 8.86 -2.87
N GLN A 143 7.97 9.65 -3.91
CA GLN A 143 7.72 11.07 -3.89
C GLN A 143 6.75 11.44 -5.02
N LEU A 144 5.70 12.18 -4.67
CA LEU A 144 4.76 12.79 -5.58
C LEU A 144 4.87 14.31 -5.45
N ASP A 145 5.38 14.95 -6.49
CA ASP A 145 5.40 16.40 -6.60
C ASP A 145 4.21 16.88 -7.44
N VAL A 146 3.46 17.85 -6.93
CA VAL A 146 2.31 18.47 -7.61
C VAL A 146 2.51 19.97 -7.67
N GLU A 147 2.31 20.53 -8.85
CA GLU A 147 2.50 21.95 -9.11
C GLU A 147 1.29 22.52 -9.84
N VAL A 148 0.83 23.71 -9.43
CA VAL A 148 -0.26 24.43 -10.11
C VAL A 148 0.22 25.79 -10.56
N TYR A 149 -0.08 26.10 -11.81
CA TYR A 149 0.22 27.37 -12.47
C TYR A 149 -1.08 27.98 -12.99
N PRO A 150 -1.29 29.30 -12.89
CA PRO A 150 -2.31 29.97 -13.70
C PRO A 150 -2.04 29.75 -15.19
N SER A 151 -3.07 29.60 -16.01
CA SER A 151 -2.90 29.31 -17.45
C SER A 151 -2.32 30.47 -18.27
N ALA A 152 -2.19 31.66 -17.68
CA ALA A 152 -1.58 32.81 -18.33
C ALA A 152 -0.10 32.53 -18.66
N LYS A 153 0.34 32.93 -19.86
CA LYS A 153 1.72 32.73 -20.32
C LYS A 153 2.71 33.40 -19.35
N GLY A 154 3.68 32.64 -18.86
CA GLY A 154 4.70 33.14 -17.93
C GLY A 154 4.22 33.31 -16.49
N ALA A 155 3.04 32.80 -16.14
CA ALA A 155 2.54 32.85 -14.78
C ALA A 155 3.46 32.08 -13.82
N LYS A 156 3.66 32.65 -12.63
CA LYS A 156 4.39 32.00 -11.54
C LYS A 156 3.55 30.88 -10.94
N GLN A 157 4.25 29.87 -10.41
CA GLN A 157 3.64 28.79 -9.63
C GLN A 157 2.85 29.36 -8.46
N VAL A 158 1.63 28.87 -8.26
CA VAL A 158 0.75 29.25 -7.14
C VAL A 158 0.50 28.13 -6.15
N LEU A 159 0.79 26.88 -6.54
CA LEU A 159 0.81 25.74 -5.63
C LEU A 159 2.04 24.88 -5.91
N LYS A 160 2.75 24.50 -4.86
CA LYS A 160 3.74 23.43 -4.86
C LYS A 160 3.45 22.51 -3.70
N VAL A 161 3.32 21.22 -3.96
CA VAL A 161 3.16 20.20 -2.92
C VAL A 161 4.12 19.07 -3.23
N SER A 162 4.99 18.73 -2.29
CA SER A 162 5.83 17.54 -2.34
C SER A 162 5.38 16.58 -1.25
N MET A 163 4.95 15.38 -1.63
CA MET A 163 4.54 14.33 -0.70
C MET A 163 5.54 13.20 -0.77
N GLN A 164 6.04 12.78 0.39
CA GLN A 164 6.96 11.66 0.52
C GLN A 164 6.37 10.57 1.39
N SER A 165 6.53 9.32 0.97
CA SER A 165 6.11 8.15 1.73
C SER A 165 7.13 7.03 1.63
N ASN A 166 7.46 6.45 2.78
CA ASN A 166 8.27 5.25 2.94
C ASN A 166 7.42 4.03 3.38
N ALA A 167 6.08 4.14 3.28
CA ALA A 167 5.19 3.07 3.72
C ALA A 167 5.44 1.78 2.92
N PRO A 168 5.52 0.60 3.60
CA PRO A 168 5.58 -0.69 2.95
C PRO A 168 4.24 -0.96 2.25
N VAL A 169 4.21 -0.75 0.94
CA VAL A 169 3.03 -0.99 0.10
C VAL A 169 3.34 -1.99 -1.02
N PRO A 170 2.36 -2.82 -1.42
CA PRO A 170 2.58 -3.89 -2.40
C PRO A 170 2.97 -3.39 -3.80
N SER A 171 2.62 -2.16 -4.15
CA SER A 171 2.95 -1.58 -5.45
C SER A 171 3.00 -0.05 -5.43
N ASP A 172 3.75 0.51 -6.38
CA ASP A 172 3.82 1.97 -6.62
C ASP A 172 2.45 2.55 -6.98
N SER A 173 1.63 1.80 -7.71
CA SER A 173 0.26 2.19 -8.08
C SER A 173 -0.59 2.53 -6.86
N ILE A 174 -0.52 1.67 -5.84
CA ILE A 174 -1.24 1.85 -4.58
C ILE A 174 -0.71 3.08 -3.82
N ALA A 175 0.61 3.26 -3.79
CA ALA A 175 1.25 4.38 -3.10
C ALA A 175 0.86 5.74 -3.69
N TYR A 176 1.05 5.91 -5.00
CA TYR A 176 0.76 7.18 -5.67
C TYR A 176 -0.73 7.47 -5.67
N SER A 177 -1.57 6.44 -5.82
CA SER A 177 -3.02 6.56 -5.65
C SER A 177 -3.40 7.15 -4.29
N ALA A 178 -2.81 6.64 -3.21
CA ALA A 178 -3.07 7.13 -1.86
C ALA A 178 -2.57 8.57 -1.64
N MET A 179 -1.41 8.93 -2.20
CA MET A 179 -0.93 10.32 -2.16
C MET A 179 -1.87 11.28 -2.91
N ILE A 180 -2.36 10.88 -4.09
CA ILE A 180 -3.31 11.67 -4.89
C ILE A 180 -4.61 11.87 -4.13
N ASP A 181 -5.14 10.83 -3.50
CA ASP A 181 -6.36 10.92 -2.71
C ASP A 181 -6.17 11.84 -1.50
N ALA A 182 -5.04 11.69 -0.77
CA ALA A 182 -4.71 12.56 0.36
C ALA A 182 -4.62 14.04 -0.04
N PHE A 183 -4.05 14.33 -1.21
CA PHE A 183 -3.94 15.66 -1.76
C PHE A 183 -5.31 16.22 -2.16
N THR A 184 -6.05 15.47 -2.97
CA THR A 184 -7.34 15.94 -3.51
C THR A 184 -8.40 16.10 -2.43
N ASP A 185 -8.34 15.30 -1.36
CA ASP A 185 -9.29 15.41 -0.25
C ASP A 185 -9.17 16.74 0.52
N LYS A 186 -7.97 17.32 0.59
CA LYS A 186 -7.72 18.59 1.31
C LYS A 186 -7.67 19.82 0.40
N PHE A 187 -7.96 19.65 -0.89
CA PHE A 187 -7.73 20.68 -1.91
C PHE A 187 -8.64 21.91 -1.78
N ASP A 188 -9.78 21.78 -1.10
CA ASP A 188 -10.75 22.85 -0.84
C ASP A 188 -10.23 23.90 0.17
N ALA A 189 -9.32 23.52 1.05
CA ALA A 189 -8.65 24.42 2.00
C ALA A 189 -7.21 24.76 1.56
N PRO A 190 -6.59 25.81 2.12
CA PRO A 190 -5.16 26.04 1.94
C PRO A 190 -4.34 24.85 2.45
N LEU A 191 -3.50 24.29 1.58
CA LEU A 191 -2.64 23.16 1.92
C LEU A 191 -1.49 23.64 2.82
N ARG A 192 -1.21 22.90 3.89
CA ARG A 192 -0.18 23.23 4.88
C ARG A 192 0.85 22.11 4.93
N SER A 193 2.14 22.46 5.07
CA SER A 193 3.17 21.46 5.34
C SER A 193 2.84 20.70 6.64
N GLY A 194 3.12 19.40 6.66
CA GLY A 194 2.82 18.52 7.79
C GLY A 194 2.57 17.08 7.36
N ASN A 195 1.97 16.28 8.25
CA ASN A 195 1.70 14.88 7.98
C ASN A 195 0.27 14.67 7.49
N TYR A 196 0.13 14.13 6.29
CA TYR A 196 -1.16 13.82 5.70
C TYR A 196 -1.36 12.30 5.75
N VAL A 197 -2.48 11.86 6.30
CA VAL A 197 -2.80 10.43 6.41
C VAL A 197 -3.86 10.08 5.37
N ALA A 198 -3.57 9.09 4.53
CA ALA A 198 -4.57 8.40 3.73
C ALA A 198 -4.78 6.99 4.29
N VAL A 199 -6.01 6.48 4.19
CA VAL A 199 -6.32 5.09 4.53
C VAL A 199 -6.39 4.31 3.22
N ILE A 200 -5.53 3.30 3.07
CA ILE A 200 -5.55 2.38 1.94
C ILE A 200 -6.34 1.14 2.37
N PRO A 201 -7.54 0.88 1.83
CA PRO A 201 -8.31 -0.30 2.19
C PRO A 201 -7.51 -1.59 1.96
N TRP A 202 -7.60 -2.55 2.88
CA TRP A 202 -7.18 -3.92 2.63
C TRP A 202 -8.18 -4.54 1.64
N ASN A 203 -7.68 -5.04 0.51
CA ASN A 203 -8.48 -5.88 -0.40
C ASN A 203 -8.42 -7.33 0.05
#